data_AF-A0A960YLW7-F1
#
_entry.id   AF-A0A960YLW7-F1
#
_cell.length_a   1.000
_cell.length_b   1.000
_cell.length_c   1.000
_cell.angle_alpha   90.00
_cell.angle_beta   90.00
_cell.angle_gamma   90.00
#
_symmetry.space_group_name_H-M   'P 1'
#
loop_
_entity.id
_entity.type
_entity.pdbx_description
1 polymer ?
#
loop_
_entity_poly.entity_id
_entity_poly.type
_entity_poly.pdbx_seq_one_letter_code
_entity_poly.pdbx_strand_id
1 'polypeptide(L)'
;MKKVRLTAIVIASVLVFVFLIAQIALTGANGGLLEFLRGQSSPSITLEHGPAKATGQPIQVGIEIATGQIIHETAPEYLSFALDTSQIVGGKWWDPAAKGVEVGSGDVHAPIFNFDRPRFANLVRALAPAVLRIGGSEADKVFYDMQASKGDRPEPPAGYKSVLTPEMFDNVTAFVRGIPGLKLQFTLNAGPSARNDNGEWDGTNARTLLAYAKRNGRHVDYWELGNELNLYWFMYGPSKVVSAEQYAKDMEVARQEVLDFFPDAHFSGQGSAFWPILGEPLQFIYGFMEQYLEEVGNRTDIVSWHYY
;
A
#
# COMPACT_ATOMS: atom_id res chain seq x y z
N MET A 1 -26.03 36.15 32.64
CA MET A 1 -24.58 36.05 32.98
C MET A 1 -24.12 34.62 33.34
N LYS A 2 -24.76 33.89 34.27
CA LYS A 2 -24.30 32.52 34.66
C LYS A 2 -24.35 31.49 33.52
N LYS A 3 -25.40 31.46 32.70
CA LYS A 3 -25.50 30.54 31.54
C LYS A 3 -24.42 30.79 30.49
N VAL A 4 -24.13 32.05 30.16
CA VAL A 4 -23.07 32.43 29.20
C VAL A 4 -21.69 32.01 29.69
N ARG A 5 -21.42 32.15 31.00
CA ARG A 5 -20.16 31.66 31.61
C ARG A 5 -20.06 30.13 31.58
N LEU A 6 -21.16 29.41 31.83
CA LEU A 6 -21.17 27.95 31.77
C LEU A 6 -20.92 27.45 30.35
N THR A 7 -21.57 28.06 29.35
CA THR A 7 -21.35 27.72 27.93
C THR A 7 -19.90 27.99 27.50
N ALA A 8 -19.32 29.12 27.90
CA ALA A 8 -17.92 29.44 27.60
C ALA A 8 -16.94 28.44 28.24
N ILE A 9 -17.19 28.02 29.48
CA ILE A 9 -16.37 27.00 30.17
C ILE A 9 -16.48 25.64 29.45
N VAL A 10 -17.69 25.22 29.07
CA VAL A 10 -17.88 23.96 28.34
C VAL A 10 -17.14 23.97 27.00
N ILE A 11 -17.25 25.07 26.23
CA ILE A 11 -16.52 25.22 24.95
C ILE A 11 -15.01 25.18 25.19
N ALA A 12 -14.50 25.91 26.18
CA ALA A 12 -13.07 25.90 26.50
C ALA A 12 -12.58 24.51 26.90
N SER A 13 -13.34 23.78 27.73
CA SER A 13 -12.99 22.41 28.13
C SER A 13 -12.97 21.44 26.95
N VAL A 14 -13.94 21.56 26.02
CA VAL A 14 -13.96 20.74 24.79
C VAL A 14 -12.74 21.06 23.91
N LEU A 15 -12.40 22.35 23.74
CA LEU A 15 -11.23 22.74 22.95
C LEU A 15 -9.91 22.24 23.56
N VAL A 16 -9.76 22.32 24.88
CA VAL A 16 -8.59 21.79 25.59
C VAL A 16 -8.52 20.26 25.44
N PHE A 17 -9.65 19.57 25.54
CA PHE A 17 -9.70 18.12 25.36
C PHE A 17 -9.34 17.69 23.93
N VAL A 18 -9.89 18.36 22.93
CA VAL A 18 -9.55 18.11 21.51
C VAL A 18 -8.07 18.41 21.24
N PHE A 19 -7.54 19.50 21.80
CA PHE A 19 -6.12 19.83 21.69
C PHE A 19 -5.23 18.75 22.31
N LEU A 20 -5.59 18.25 23.50
CA LEU A 20 -4.85 17.19 24.17
C LEU A 20 -4.87 15.88 23.36
N ILE A 21 -6.02 15.50 22.81
CA ILE A 21 -6.13 14.35 21.92
C ILE A 21 -5.24 14.52 20.69
N ALA A 22 -5.26 15.70 20.07
CA ALA A 22 -4.43 15.96 18.89
C ALA A 22 -2.92 15.92 19.22
N GLN A 23 -2.51 16.41 20.39
CA GLN A 23 -1.12 16.30 20.85
C GLN A 23 -0.70 14.84 21.08
N ILE A 24 -1.56 14.05 21.73
CA ILE A 24 -1.33 12.61 21.89
C ILE A 24 -1.24 11.94 20.51
N ALA A 25 -2.14 12.32 19.59
CA ALA A 25 -2.17 11.82 18.23
C ALA A 25 -0.94 12.17 17.39
N LEU A 26 -0.15 13.16 17.80
CA LEU A 26 1.07 13.57 17.10
C LEU A 26 2.33 13.11 17.84
N THR A 27 2.20 12.30 18.88
CA THR A 27 3.37 11.75 19.59
C THR A 27 4.20 10.89 18.61
N GLY A 28 5.49 11.21 18.50
CA GLY A 28 6.42 10.57 17.56
C GLY A 28 6.36 11.10 16.12
N ALA A 29 5.48 12.05 15.81
CA ALA A 29 5.46 12.67 14.48
C ALA A 29 6.66 13.61 14.28
N ASN A 30 7.12 13.74 13.03
CA ASN A 30 8.16 14.71 12.64
C ASN A 30 7.67 16.17 12.64
N GLY A 31 6.36 16.39 12.78
CA GLY A 31 5.71 17.70 12.81
C GLY A 31 4.67 17.82 13.92
N GLY A 32 4.21 19.06 14.18
CA GLY A 32 3.25 19.36 15.22
C GLY A 32 1.82 19.58 14.70
N LEU A 33 0.97 20.12 15.58
CA LEU A 33 -0.43 20.42 15.24
C LEU A 33 -0.54 21.40 14.06
N LEU A 34 0.42 22.30 13.92
CA LEU A 34 0.45 23.27 12.83
C LEU A 34 0.67 22.58 11.47
N GLU A 35 1.64 21.68 11.39
CA GLU A 35 1.91 20.86 10.20
C GLU A 35 0.72 19.96 9.87
N PHE A 36 0.10 19.35 10.89
CA PHE A 36 -1.13 18.58 10.71
C PHE A 36 -2.26 19.40 10.09
N LEU A 37 -2.55 20.58 10.67
CA LEU A 37 -3.59 21.49 10.16
C LEU A 37 -3.28 22.00 8.76
N ARG A 38 -2.01 22.29 8.44
CA ARG A 38 -1.57 22.67 7.08
C ARG A 38 -1.80 21.53 6.09
N GLY A 39 -1.54 20.29 6.48
CA GLY A 39 -1.79 19.10 5.65
C GLY A 39 -3.27 18.85 5.35
N GLN A 40 -4.20 19.41 6.13
CA GLN A 40 -5.64 19.32 5.86
C GLN A 40 -6.13 20.34 4.83
N SER A 41 -5.29 21.29 4.45
CA SER A 41 -5.59 22.24 3.37
C SER A 41 -5.02 21.74 2.06
N SER A 42 -5.77 21.92 0.96
CA SER A 42 -5.26 21.60 -0.37
C SER A 42 -3.94 22.34 -0.60
N PRO A 43 -2.90 21.67 -1.15
CA PRO A 43 -1.64 22.32 -1.45
C PRO A 43 -1.91 23.55 -2.31
N SER A 44 -1.40 24.69 -1.85
CA SER A 44 -1.46 25.95 -2.58
C SER A 44 -0.04 26.35 -2.97
N ILE A 45 0.13 26.73 -4.23
CA ILE A 45 1.41 27.27 -4.69
C ILE A 45 1.57 28.63 -4.02
N THR A 46 2.40 28.68 -2.98
CA THR A 46 2.83 29.94 -2.40
C THR A 46 3.95 30.48 -3.29
N LEU A 47 3.60 31.37 -4.21
CA LEU A 47 4.59 32.11 -4.98
C LEU A 47 5.37 32.99 -3.99
N GLU A 48 6.71 32.94 -4.02
CA GLU A 48 7.59 33.74 -3.14
C GLU A 48 7.30 35.24 -3.15
N HIS A 49 6.52 35.73 -4.13
CA HIS A 49 6.14 37.14 -4.27
C HIS A 49 4.66 37.39 -3.94
N GLY A 50 4.04 36.48 -3.19
CA GLY A 50 2.62 36.48 -2.89
C GLY A 50 1.78 35.96 -4.07
N PRO A 51 0.48 35.66 -3.86
CA PRO A 51 -0.40 35.39 -4.98
C PRO A 51 -0.31 36.56 -5.94
N ALA A 52 -0.14 36.25 -7.23
CA ALA A 52 -0.49 37.18 -8.28
C ALA A 52 -1.80 37.84 -7.87
N LYS A 53 -1.80 39.15 -7.56
CA LYS A 53 -3.07 39.88 -7.65
C LYS A 53 -3.54 39.56 -9.06
N ALA A 54 -4.70 38.93 -9.19
CA ALA A 54 -5.27 38.61 -10.49
C ALA A 54 -5.57 39.95 -11.20
N THR A 55 -4.55 40.56 -11.77
CA THR A 55 -4.60 41.83 -12.50
C THR A 55 -5.06 41.59 -13.94
N GLY A 56 -5.23 40.32 -14.34
CA GLY A 56 -5.40 39.91 -15.73
C GLY A 56 -4.15 40.08 -16.59
N GLN A 57 -3.02 40.46 -15.98
CA GLN A 57 -1.74 40.67 -16.65
C GLN A 57 -0.81 39.47 -16.39
N PRO A 58 -0.17 38.91 -17.43
CA PRO A 58 0.85 37.87 -17.26
C PRO A 58 1.95 38.32 -16.30
N ILE A 59 2.40 37.41 -15.43
CA ILE A 59 3.58 37.63 -14.58
C ILE A 59 4.80 37.11 -15.33
N GLN A 60 5.82 37.97 -15.43
CA GLN A 60 7.12 37.56 -15.94
C GLN A 60 7.87 36.80 -14.85
N VAL A 61 8.26 35.56 -15.14
CA VAL A 61 9.06 34.70 -14.26
C VAL A 61 10.36 34.33 -14.97
N GLY A 62 11.47 34.34 -14.24
CA GLY A 62 12.75 33.81 -14.70
C GLY A 62 12.89 32.34 -14.31
N ILE A 63 13.31 31.50 -15.24
CA ILE A 63 13.60 30.07 -15.00
C ILE A 63 15.05 29.84 -15.39
N GLU A 64 15.85 29.35 -14.45
CA GLU A 64 17.22 28.88 -14.71
C GLU A 64 17.21 27.34 -14.77
N ILE A 65 17.66 26.79 -15.90
CA ILE A 65 17.82 25.34 -16.07
C ILE A 65 19.30 25.03 -15.84
N ALA A 66 19.63 24.61 -14.62
CA ALA A 66 20.99 24.20 -14.28
C ALA A 66 21.26 22.79 -14.82
N THR A 67 22.01 22.69 -15.92
CA THR A 67 22.36 21.41 -16.56
C THR A 67 23.75 20.87 -16.17
N GLY A 68 24.47 21.59 -15.30
CA GLY A 68 25.84 21.25 -14.92
C GLY A 68 25.99 20.07 -13.95
N GLN A 69 24.90 19.62 -13.32
CA GLN A 69 24.91 18.52 -12.36
C GLN A 69 23.61 17.71 -12.46
N ILE A 70 23.75 16.39 -12.62
CA ILE A 70 22.64 15.45 -12.48
C ILE A 70 22.41 15.25 -10.97
N ILE A 71 21.17 15.50 -10.50
CA ILE A 71 20.82 15.36 -9.08
C ILE A 71 20.40 13.92 -8.77
N HIS A 72 19.58 13.31 -9.64
CA HIS A 72 19.16 11.91 -9.55
C HIS A 72 18.90 11.34 -10.95
N GLU A 73 18.98 10.01 -11.04
CA GLU A 73 18.51 9.23 -12.18
C GLU A 73 17.32 8.37 -11.73
N THR A 74 16.25 8.36 -12.51
CA THR A 74 15.08 7.53 -12.22
C THR A 74 15.12 6.27 -13.08
N ALA A 75 14.57 5.18 -12.55
CA ALA A 75 14.40 3.95 -13.31
C ALA A 75 13.52 4.19 -14.55
N PRO A 76 13.70 3.43 -15.65
CA PRO A 76 12.79 3.48 -16.79
C PRO A 76 11.32 3.28 -16.40
N GLU A 77 11.07 2.47 -15.38
CA GLU A 77 9.75 2.15 -14.84
C GLU A 77 9.21 3.18 -13.83
N TYR A 78 9.80 4.37 -13.73
CA TYR A 78 9.43 5.38 -12.73
C TYR A 78 7.91 5.64 -12.67
N LEU A 79 7.26 5.73 -13.84
CA LEU A 79 5.80 5.83 -13.92
C LEU A 79 5.16 4.44 -13.93
N SER A 80 5.01 3.88 -12.73
CA SER A 80 4.37 2.59 -12.48
C SER A 80 2.93 2.75 -11.98
N PHE A 81 2.18 1.66 -11.93
CA PHE A 81 0.77 1.68 -11.51
C PHE A 81 0.38 0.40 -10.77
N ALA A 82 -0.74 0.46 -10.05
CA ALA A 82 -1.25 -0.66 -9.28
C ALA A 82 -2.67 -1.06 -9.72
N LEU A 83 -2.98 -2.36 -9.59
CA LEU A 83 -4.33 -2.88 -9.51
C LEU A 83 -4.50 -3.53 -8.13
N ASP A 84 -5.66 -3.34 -7.52
CA ASP A 84 -5.92 -3.94 -6.22
C ASP A 84 -6.23 -5.44 -6.37
N THR A 85 -5.76 -6.23 -5.41
CA THR A 85 -5.95 -7.68 -5.36
C THR A 85 -7.44 -8.03 -5.40
N SER A 86 -8.33 -7.21 -4.83
CA SER A 86 -9.79 -7.37 -4.92
C SER A 86 -10.29 -7.44 -6.36
N GLN A 87 -9.69 -6.70 -7.29
CA GLN A 87 -10.06 -6.74 -8.71
C GLN A 87 -9.56 -8.03 -9.38
N ILE A 88 -8.62 -8.75 -8.78
CA ILE A 88 -8.11 -10.02 -9.30
C ILE A 88 -8.96 -11.20 -8.80
N VAL A 89 -9.31 -11.18 -7.52
CA VAL A 89 -10.00 -12.30 -6.83
C VAL A 89 -11.51 -12.10 -6.69
N GLY A 90 -12.03 -10.94 -7.08
CA GLY A 90 -13.43 -10.56 -6.85
C GLY A 90 -13.73 -10.22 -5.39
N GLY A 91 -12.74 -9.69 -4.67
CA GLY A 91 -12.86 -9.25 -3.28
C GLY A 91 -13.62 -7.93 -3.15
N LYS A 92 -13.78 -7.43 -1.92
CA LYS A 92 -14.45 -6.15 -1.68
C LYS A 92 -13.57 -4.97 -2.10
N TRP A 93 -14.13 -4.05 -2.88
CA TRP A 93 -13.43 -2.93 -3.51
C TRP A 93 -14.20 -1.63 -3.35
N TRP A 94 -13.47 -0.52 -3.30
CA TRP A 94 -14.05 0.82 -3.27
C TRP A 94 -14.91 1.02 -4.52
N ASP A 95 -16.16 1.41 -4.32
CA ASP A 95 -17.07 1.85 -5.38
C ASP A 95 -17.57 3.26 -5.00
N PRO A 96 -17.27 4.29 -5.81
CA PRO A 96 -17.72 5.66 -5.52
C PRO A 96 -19.25 5.80 -5.55
N ALA A 97 -19.98 4.82 -6.13
CA ALA A 97 -21.43 4.74 -6.11
C ALA A 97 -21.98 3.90 -4.95
N ALA A 98 -21.13 3.30 -4.10
CA ALA A 98 -21.57 2.52 -2.94
C ALA A 98 -22.31 3.41 -1.92
N LYS A 99 -23.34 2.83 -1.29
CA LYS A 99 -24.14 3.50 -0.24
C LYS A 99 -23.48 3.44 1.15
N GLY A 100 -22.35 2.74 1.26
CA GLY A 100 -21.59 2.52 2.49
C GLY A 100 -20.09 2.42 2.20
N VAL A 101 -19.29 2.59 3.24
CA VAL A 101 -17.84 2.36 3.24
C VAL A 101 -17.56 1.39 4.39
N GLU A 102 -17.01 0.21 4.10
CA GLU A 102 -16.43 -0.63 5.14
C GLU A 102 -15.06 -0.06 5.53
N VAL A 103 -14.70 -0.16 6.81
CA VAL A 103 -13.40 0.33 7.27
C VAL A 103 -12.30 -0.54 6.66
N GLY A 104 -11.42 0.03 5.84
CA GLY A 104 -10.25 -0.69 5.32
C GLY A 104 -10.48 -1.55 4.08
N SER A 105 -11.68 -1.53 3.51
CA SER A 105 -12.00 -2.10 2.20
C SER A 105 -13.14 -1.30 1.59
N GLY A 106 -13.59 -1.62 0.38
CA GLY A 106 -14.91 -1.15 -0.03
C GLY A 106 -16.03 -2.06 0.47
N ASP A 107 -17.25 -1.73 0.07
CA ASP A 107 -18.48 -2.43 0.45
C ASP A 107 -19.03 -3.34 -0.68
N VAL A 108 -18.47 -3.21 -1.89
CA VAL A 108 -18.97 -3.91 -3.09
C VAL A 108 -17.92 -4.89 -3.59
N HIS A 109 -18.31 -6.12 -3.91
CA HIS A 109 -17.42 -7.06 -4.58
C HIS A 109 -17.04 -6.55 -5.97
N ALA A 110 -15.75 -6.37 -6.22
CA ALA A 110 -15.26 -6.02 -7.55
C ALA A 110 -15.59 -7.14 -8.55
N PRO A 111 -15.96 -6.82 -9.79
CA PRO A 111 -15.91 -7.82 -10.84
C PRO A 111 -14.45 -8.24 -11.05
N ILE A 112 -14.22 -9.55 -11.23
CA ILE A 112 -12.90 -10.06 -11.63
C ILE A 112 -12.48 -9.36 -12.92
N PHE A 113 -11.32 -8.71 -12.88
CA PHE A 113 -10.83 -7.87 -13.95
C PHE A 113 -10.54 -8.69 -15.21
N ASN A 114 -11.10 -8.26 -16.33
CA ASN A 114 -10.88 -8.90 -17.62
C ASN A 114 -9.61 -8.32 -18.29
N PHE A 115 -8.52 -9.08 -18.25
CA PHE A 115 -7.24 -8.73 -18.87
C PHE A 115 -7.21 -8.87 -20.41
N ASP A 116 -8.17 -9.56 -21.01
CA ASP A 116 -8.22 -9.77 -22.48
C ASP A 116 -8.73 -8.54 -23.24
N ARG A 117 -9.02 -7.44 -22.54
CA ARG A 117 -9.56 -6.20 -23.11
C ARG A 117 -8.49 -5.51 -23.97
N PRO A 118 -8.64 -5.41 -25.31
CA PRO A 118 -7.61 -4.82 -26.17
C PRO A 118 -7.35 -3.34 -25.86
N ARG A 119 -8.39 -2.60 -25.44
CA ARG A 119 -8.26 -1.21 -25.01
C ARG A 119 -7.36 -1.05 -23.78
N PHE A 120 -7.48 -1.96 -22.82
CA PHE A 120 -6.63 -1.92 -21.62
C PHE A 120 -5.18 -2.21 -21.98
N ALA A 121 -4.93 -3.25 -22.78
CA ALA A 121 -3.59 -3.56 -23.27
C ALA A 121 -2.94 -2.37 -24.03
N ASN A 122 -3.71 -1.63 -24.84
CA ASN A 122 -3.21 -0.46 -25.55
C ASN A 122 -2.84 0.70 -24.62
N LEU A 123 -3.63 0.94 -23.56
CA LEU A 123 -3.31 1.96 -22.56
C LEU A 123 -2.05 1.59 -21.79
N VAL A 124 -1.93 0.34 -21.36
CA VAL A 124 -0.75 -0.13 -20.61
C VAL A 124 0.51 -0.13 -21.47
N ARG A 125 0.43 -0.48 -22.77
CA ARG A 125 1.57 -0.35 -23.69
C ARG A 125 2.11 1.06 -23.81
N ALA A 126 1.25 2.08 -23.68
CA ALA A 126 1.68 3.48 -23.71
C ALA A 126 2.38 3.92 -22.41
N LEU A 127 2.23 3.17 -21.32
CA LEU A 127 2.91 3.39 -20.05
C LEU A 127 4.22 2.60 -19.94
N ALA A 128 4.40 1.54 -20.74
CA ALA A 128 5.61 0.73 -20.70
C ALA A 128 6.85 1.51 -21.19
N PRO A 129 8.03 1.34 -20.57
CA PRO A 129 8.32 0.42 -19.46
C PRO A 129 7.72 0.86 -18.12
N ALA A 130 7.15 -0.10 -17.37
CA ALA A 130 6.47 0.16 -16.10
C ALA A 130 6.43 -1.11 -15.22
N VAL A 131 6.15 -0.95 -13.94
CA VAL A 131 5.76 -2.03 -13.03
C VAL A 131 4.25 -1.97 -12.80
N LEU A 132 3.57 -3.12 -12.96
CA LEU A 132 2.22 -3.33 -12.47
C LEU A 132 2.31 -3.98 -11.09
N ARG A 133 1.91 -3.26 -10.03
CA ARG A 133 1.75 -3.81 -8.68
C ARG A 133 0.36 -4.44 -8.52
N ILE A 134 0.31 -5.68 -8.06
CA ILE A 134 -0.90 -6.33 -7.54
C ILE A 134 -0.78 -6.43 -6.02
N GLY A 135 -1.56 -5.61 -5.31
CA GLY A 135 -1.45 -5.48 -3.86
C GLY A 135 -2.71 -4.90 -3.22
N GLY A 136 -2.55 -4.02 -2.23
CA GLY A 136 -3.65 -3.42 -1.47
C GLY A 136 -4.15 -4.30 -0.33
N SER A 137 -5.12 -3.80 0.46
CA SER A 137 -5.58 -4.44 1.69
C SER A 137 -6.17 -5.83 1.50
N GLU A 138 -6.67 -6.16 0.30
CA GLU A 138 -7.20 -7.49 -0.01
C GLU A 138 -6.09 -8.55 -0.13
N ALA A 139 -4.84 -8.15 -0.44
CA ALA A 139 -3.69 -9.06 -0.49
C ALA A 139 -3.45 -9.79 0.83
N ASP A 140 -3.77 -9.13 1.96
CA ASP A 140 -3.63 -9.71 3.31
C ASP A 140 -4.81 -10.58 3.76
N LYS A 141 -5.74 -10.87 2.84
CA LYS A 141 -6.96 -11.65 3.12
C LYS A 141 -7.13 -12.82 2.16
N VAL A 142 -6.25 -12.97 1.17
CA VAL A 142 -6.38 -13.95 0.09
C VAL A 142 -5.78 -15.30 0.47
N PHE A 143 -6.50 -16.38 0.18
CA PHE A 143 -5.97 -17.74 0.21
C PHE A 143 -5.51 -18.16 -1.19
N TYR A 144 -4.35 -18.79 -1.29
CA TYR A 144 -3.84 -19.35 -2.55
C TYR A 144 -4.31 -20.79 -2.72
N ASP A 145 -5.36 -21.02 -3.51
CA ASP A 145 -5.80 -22.37 -3.88
C ASP A 145 -5.24 -22.74 -5.24
N MET A 146 -3.97 -23.14 -5.28
CA MET A 146 -3.27 -23.48 -6.53
C MET A 146 -3.62 -24.87 -7.08
N GLN A 147 -4.64 -25.53 -6.51
CA GLN A 147 -5.16 -26.83 -6.96
C GLN A 147 -6.54 -26.71 -7.63
N ALA A 148 -7.20 -25.56 -7.50
CA ALA A 148 -8.48 -25.28 -8.14
C ALA A 148 -8.45 -25.51 -9.66
N SER A 149 -9.53 -26.07 -10.20
CA SER A 149 -9.69 -26.25 -11.64
C SER A 149 -10.09 -24.95 -12.33
N LYS A 150 -9.92 -24.89 -13.65
CA LYS A 150 -10.32 -23.73 -14.44
C LYS A 150 -11.83 -23.47 -14.30
N GLY A 151 -12.19 -22.22 -14.01
CA GLY A 151 -13.58 -21.81 -13.79
C GLY A 151 -14.08 -22.03 -12.36
N ASP A 152 -13.32 -22.73 -11.50
CA ASP A 152 -13.70 -22.91 -10.10
C ASP A 152 -13.70 -21.57 -9.37
N ARG A 153 -14.65 -21.44 -8.44
CA ARG A 153 -14.78 -20.30 -7.52
C ARG A 153 -14.96 -20.88 -6.11
N PRO A 154 -13.89 -21.43 -5.51
CA PRO A 154 -13.97 -22.01 -4.18
C PRO A 154 -14.29 -20.93 -3.15
N GLU A 155 -15.04 -21.31 -2.11
CA GLU A 155 -15.25 -20.46 -0.95
C GLU A 155 -13.94 -20.32 -0.16
N PRO A 156 -13.64 -19.13 0.38
CA PRO A 156 -12.43 -18.93 1.17
C PRO A 156 -12.47 -19.78 2.45
N PRO A 157 -11.34 -20.44 2.81
CA PRO A 157 -11.22 -21.08 4.12
C PRO A 157 -11.41 -20.09 5.27
N ALA A 158 -11.70 -20.61 6.47
CA ALA A 158 -11.88 -19.78 7.65
C ALA A 158 -10.69 -18.83 7.88
N GLY A 159 -10.99 -17.55 8.16
CA GLY A 159 -10.00 -16.50 8.34
C GLY A 159 -9.66 -15.73 7.07
N TYR A 160 -9.75 -16.35 5.90
CA TYR A 160 -9.55 -15.68 4.61
C TYR A 160 -10.85 -15.04 4.12
N LYS A 161 -10.75 -14.08 3.19
CA LYS A 161 -11.90 -13.37 2.60
C LYS A 161 -12.08 -13.63 1.12
N SER A 162 -11.03 -14.08 0.46
CA SER A 162 -11.01 -14.33 -0.98
C SER A 162 -10.05 -15.46 -1.33
N VAL A 163 -10.19 -16.00 -2.53
CA VAL A 163 -9.33 -17.06 -3.05
C VAL A 163 -8.71 -16.63 -4.37
N LEU A 164 -7.40 -16.77 -4.49
CA LEU A 164 -6.70 -16.68 -5.77
C LEU A 164 -6.57 -18.10 -6.35
N THR A 165 -7.07 -18.27 -7.56
CA THR A 165 -6.99 -19.54 -8.32
C THR A 165 -5.88 -19.49 -9.38
N PRO A 166 -5.46 -20.64 -9.93
CA PRO A 166 -4.52 -20.72 -11.06
C PRO A 166 -4.94 -19.86 -12.25
N GLU A 167 -6.24 -19.89 -12.60
CA GLU A 167 -6.78 -19.12 -13.72
C GLU A 167 -6.59 -17.61 -13.53
N MET A 168 -6.87 -17.09 -12.34
CA MET A 168 -6.72 -15.66 -12.03
C MET A 168 -5.26 -15.23 -12.11
N PHE A 169 -4.35 -15.99 -11.49
CA PHE A 169 -2.91 -15.70 -11.50
C PHE A 169 -2.31 -15.83 -12.91
N ASP A 170 -2.74 -16.84 -13.67
CA ASP A 170 -2.34 -17.04 -15.06
C ASP A 170 -2.79 -15.90 -15.96
N ASN A 171 -3.98 -15.32 -15.74
CA ASN A 171 -4.48 -14.18 -16.51
C ASN A 171 -3.62 -12.93 -16.30
N VAL A 172 -3.28 -12.61 -15.04
CA VAL A 172 -2.40 -11.48 -14.71
C VAL A 172 -1.02 -11.67 -15.34
N THR A 173 -0.40 -12.82 -15.11
CA THR A 173 0.96 -13.09 -15.58
C THR A 173 1.06 -13.22 -17.10
N ALA A 174 0.02 -13.75 -17.76
CA ALA A 174 -0.05 -13.78 -19.22
C ALA A 174 -0.21 -12.39 -19.82
N PHE A 175 -1.00 -11.51 -19.19
CA PHE A 175 -1.14 -10.12 -19.61
C PHE A 175 0.19 -9.37 -19.53
N VAL A 176 0.89 -9.49 -18.40
CA VAL A 176 2.19 -8.84 -18.20
C VAL A 176 3.20 -9.30 -19.24
N ARG A 177 3.33 -10.62 -19.44
CA ARG A 177 4.20 -11.21 -20.45
C ARG A 177 3.85 -10.75 -21.89
N GLY A 178 2.61 -10.37 -22.14
CA GLY A 178 2.15 -9.88 -23.45
C GLY A 178 2.51 -8.42 -23.76
N ILE A 179 3.10 -7.69 -22.80
CA ILE A 179 3.47 -6.28 -22.95
C ILE A 179 4.98 -6.12 -22.74
N PRO A 180 5.77 -5.87 -23.80
CA PRO A 180 7.20 -5.63 -23.68
C PRO A 180 7.51 -4.47 -22.72
N GLY A 181 8.43 -4.70 -21.79
CA GLY A 181 8.84 -3.70 -20.79
C GLY A 181 7.90 -3.55 -19.59
N LEU A 182 6.80 -4.32 -19.52
CA LEU A 182 5.98 -4.37 -18.32
C LEU A 182 6.49 -5.46 -17.37
N LYS A 183 6.72 -5.07 -16.11
CA LYS A 183 7.12 -5.96 -15.02
C LYS A 183 5.97 -6.17 -14.03
N LEU A 184 6.01 -7.26 -13.28
CA LEU A 184 5.00 -7.59 -12.26
C LEU A 184 5.60 -7.48 -10.86
N GLN A 185 4.96 -6.70 -10.01
CA GLN A 185 5.12 -6.76 -8.56
C GLN A 185 3.89 -7.44 -7.94
N PHE A 186 4.09 -8.46 -7.11
CA PHE A 186 3.00 -9.21 -6.48
C PHE A 186 3.15 -9.23 -4.95
N THR A 187 2.12 -8.79 -4.24
CA THR A 187 2.07 -8.77 -2.78
C THR A 187 1.56 -10.10 -2.22
N LEU A 188 2.41 -10.77 -1.44
CA LEU A 188 2.09 -11.95 -0.65
C LEU A 188 1.27 -11.57 0.59
N ASN A 189 0.37 -12.47 0.99
CA ASN A 189 -0.45 -12.31 2.18
C ASN A 189 0.41 -12.34 3.46
N ALA A 190 0.38 -11.26 4.24
CA ALA A 190 0.99 -11.16 5.56
C ALA A 190 -0.03 -10.92 6.69
N GLY A 191 -1.32 -11.02 6.37
CA GLY A 191 -2.43 -10.75 7.27
C GLY A 191 -2.62 -11.82 8.34
N PRO A 192 -3.63 -11.65 9.22
CA PRO A 192 -3.80 -12.49 10.41
C PRO A 192 -3.93 -13.98 10.16
N SER A 193 -4.45 -14.38 8.99
CA SER A 193 -4.68 -15.79 8.64
C SER A 193 -3.44 -16.46 8.03
N ALA A 194 -2.41 -15.67 7.68
CA ALA A 194 -1.11 -16.15 7.23
C ALA A 194 -0.09 -16.16 8.39
N ARG A 195 -0.55 -16.31 9.63
CA ARG A 195 0.28 -16.31 10.83
C ARG A 195 -0.02 -17.54 11.69
N ASN A 196 1.02 -18.09 12.31
CA ASN A 196 0.89 -19.20 13.25
C ASN A 196 0.45 -18.71 14.64
N ASP A 197 0.27 -19.63 15.58
CA ASP A 197 -0.16 -19.33 16.96
C ASP A 197 0.84 -18.47 17.74
N ASN A 198 2.11 -18.43 17.31
CA ASN A 198 3.15 -17.56 17.88
C ASN A 198 3.14 -16.14 17.26
N GLY A 199 2.30 -15.88 16.27
CA GLY A 199 2.23 -14.61 15.55
C GLY A 199 3.29 -14.44 14.45
N GLU A 200 4.08 -15.47 14.17
CA GLU A 200 5.07 -15.49 13.10
C GLU A 200 4.40 -15.74 11.76
N TRP A 201 4.95 -15.19 10.67
CA TRP A 201 4.43 -15.44 9.33
C TRP A 201 4.57 -16.92 8.93
N ASP A 202 3.46 -17.52 8.50
CA ASP A 202 3.40 -18.88 7.97
C ASP A 202 3.40 -18.86 6.44
N GLY A 203 4.58 -19.10 5.86
CA GLY A 203 4.78 -19.14 4.41
C GLY A 203 4.20 -20.36 3.71
N THR A 204 3.57 -21.31 4.41
CA THR A 204 3.09 -22.58 3.81
C THR A 204 2.11 -22.34 2.65
N ASN A 205 1.14 -21.43 2.82
CA ASN A 205 0.21 -21.13 1.74
C ASN A 205 0.90 -20.36 0.59
N ALA A 206 1.78 -19.41 0.89
CA ALA A 206 2.56 -18.67 -0.11
C ALA A 206 3.47 -19.59 -0.94
N ARG A 207 4.12 -20.60 -0.32
CA ARG A 207 4.90 -21.64 -1.01
C ARG A 207 4.10 -22.35 -2.10
N THR A 208 2.78 -22.55 -1.91
CA THR A 208 1.95 -23.18 -2.95
C THR A 208 1.86 -22.32 -4.21
N LEU A 209 1.72 -20.99 -4.07
CA LEU A 209 1.74 -20.02 -5.16
C LEU A 209 3.12 -19.98 -5.83
N LEU A 210 4.20 -19.88 -5.04
CA LEU A 210 5.57 -19.84 -5.57
C LEU A 210 5.89 -21.12 -6.37
N ALA A 211 5.55 -22.29 -5.83
CA ALA A 211 5.74 -23.56 -6.50
C ALA A 211 4.90 -23.69 -7.78
N TYR A 212 3.65 -23.23 -7.75
CA TYR A 212 2.79 -23.18 -8.94
C TYR A 212 3.40 -22.27 -10.01
N ALA A 213 3.82 -21.06 -9.62
CA ALA A 213 4.38 -20.06 -10.50
C ALA A 213 5.66 -20.58 -11.19
N LYS A 214 6.59 -21.17 -10.41
CA LYS A 214 7.81 -21.78 -10.93
C LYS A 214 7.52 -22.91 -11.90
N ARG A 215 6.64 -23.85 -11.51
CA ARG A 215 6.30 -25.02 -12.32
C ARG A 215 5.68 -24.65 -13.67
N ASN A 216 4.91 -23.57 -13.73
CA ASN A 216 4.18 -23.15 -14.93
C ASN A 216 4.85 -21.99 -15.69
N GLY A 217 6.09 -21.62 -15.33
CA GLY A 217 6.81 -20.52 -16.00
C GLY A 217 6.10 -19.16 -15.85
N ARG A 218 5.46 -18.92 -14.70
CA ARG A 218 4.86 -17.63 -14.35
C ARG A 218 5.92 -16.80 -13.63
N HIS A 219 6.46 -15.82 -14.34
CA HIS A 219 7.49 -14.92 -13.82
C HIS A 219 6.85 -13.74 -13.08
N VAL A 220 7.48 -13.36 -11.97
CA VAL A 220 7.17 -12.18 -11.16
C VAL A 220 8.50 -11.51 -10.85
N ASP A 221 8.63 -10.22 -11.16
CA ASP A 221 9.89 -9.49 -11.06
C ASP A 221 10.17 -9.02 -9.62
N TYR A 222 9.11 -8.61 -8.92
CA TYR A 222 9.18 -8.09 -7.56
C TYR A 222 8.15 -8.81 -6.68
N TRP A 223 8.58 -9.35 -5.55
CA TRP A 223 7.69 -9.88 -4.53
C TRP A 223 7.66 -8.95 -3.33
N GLU A 224 6.47 -8.69 -2.82
CA GLU A 224 6.24 -7.84 -1.65
C GLU A 224 5.59 -8.67 -0.54
N LEU A 225 5.95 -8.47 0.73
CA LEU A 225 5.28 -9.14 1.85
C LEU A 225 4.30 -8.20 2.57
N GLY A 226 3.01 -8.33 2.28
CA GLY A 226 1.94 -7.61 2.97
C GLY A 226 1.74 -6.15 2.55
N ASN A 227 0.68 -5.54 3.08
CA ASN A 227 0.27 -4.18 2.76
C ASN A 227 -0.09 -3.37 4.02
N GLU A 228 0.57 -2.22 4.24
CA GLU A 228 0.24 -1.27 5.32
C GLU A 228 0.09 -1.94 6.70
N LEU A 229 1.09 -2.74 7.10
CA LEU A 229 1.09 -3.44 8.40
C LEU A 229 0.99 -2.46 9.57
N ASN A 230 1.47 -1.23 9.37
CA ASN A 230 1.30 -0.14 10.32
C ASN A 230 -0.19 0.20 10.59
N LEU A 231 -1.12 -0.17 9.71
CA LEU A 231 -2.56 0.00 9.91
C LEU A 231 -3.28 -1.24 10.47
N TYR A 232 -2.59 -2.34 10.78
CA TYR A 232 -3.25 -3.57 11.24
C TYR A 232 -4.06 -3.40 12.52
N TRP A 233 -3.64 -2.52 13.44
CA TRP A 233 -4.42 -2.20 14.65
C TRP A 233 -5.82 -1.67 14.32
N PHE A 234 -5.95 -0.92 13.22
CA PHE A 234 -7.19 -0.32 12.75
C PHE A 234 -8.00 -1.31 11.91
N MET A 235 -7.32 -2.07 11.06
CA MET A 235 -7.92 -2.98 10.08
C MET A 235 -8.41 -4.30 10.70
N TYR A 236 -7.63 -4.84 11.64
CA TYR A 236 -7.82 -6.19 12.20
C TYR A 236 -7.92 -6.19 13.73
N GLY A 237 -7.72 -5.03 14.36
CA GLY A 237 -7.77 -4.83 15.79
C GLY A 237 -6.39 -4.88 16.46
N PRO A 238 -6.27 -4.36 17.69
CA PRO A 238 -4.99 -4.17 18.38
C PRO A 238 -4.23 -5.47 18.67
N SER A 239 -4.92 -6.62 18.73
CA SER A 239 -4.30 -7.93 18.94
C SER A 239 -3.60 -8.49 17.70
N LYS A 240 -3.71 -7.80 16.55
CA LYS A 240 -3.16 -8.21 15.26
C LYS A 240 -2.01 -7.33 14.78
N VAL A 241 -1.52 -6.43 15.63
CA VAL A 241 -0.34 -5.60 15.35
C VAL A 241 0.88 -6.50 15.26
N VAL A 242 1.71 -6.22 14.27
CA VAL A 242 3.00 -6.89 14.05
C VAL A 242 4.08 -5.87 14.39
N SER A 243 4.98 -6.21 15.31
CA SER A 243 6.11 -5.33 15.61
C SER A 243 7.11 -5.31 14.45
N ALA A 244 7.89 -4.24 14.33
CA ALA A 244 8.97 -4.17 13.33
C ALA A 244 9.97 -5.34 13.49
N GLU A 245 10.32 -5.71 14.72
CA GLU A 245 11.19 -6.86 15.02
C GLU A 245 10.61 -8.19 14.52
N GLN A 246 9.32 -8.44 14.75
CA GLN A 246 8.68 -9.66 14.25
C GLN A 246 8.59 -9.64 12.73
N TYR A 247 8.23 -8.50 12.14
CA TYR A 247 8.16 -8.37 10.69
C TYR A 247 9.53 -8.52 10.02
N ALA A 248 10.61 -8.09 10.66
CA ALA A 248 11.97 -8.33 10.18
C ALA A 248 12.29 -9.84 10.06
N LYS A 249 11.83 -10.65 11.03
CA LYS A 249 11.94 -12.11 10.98
C LYS A 249 11.06 -12.69 9.87
N ASP A 250 9.82 -12.20 9.74
CA ASP A 250 8.89 -12.61 8.69
C ASP A 250 9.49 -12.34 7.29
N MET A 251 10.10 -11.17 7.10
CA MET A 251 10.77 -10.75 5.88
C MET A 251 11.95 -11.64 5.49
N GLU A 252 12.78 -12.05 6.46
CA GLU A 252 13.89 -12.97 6.20
C GLU A 252 13.38 -14.32 5.69
N VAL A 253 12.35 -14.87 6.34
CA VAL A 253 11.73 -16.12 5.91
C VAL A 253 11.13 -15.95 4.51
N ALA A 254 10.28 -14.94 4.30
CA ALA A 254 9.62 -14.72 3.02
C ALA A 254 10.61 -14.43 1.87
N ARG A 255 11.70 -13.71 2.13
CA ARG A 255 12.76 -13.49 1.15
C ARG A 255 13.42 -14.81 0.75
N GLN A 256 13.79 -15.64 1.73
CA GLN A 256 14.38 -16.94 1.45
C GLN A 256 13.41 -17.83 0.64
N GLU A 257 12.14 -17.86 1.03
CA GLU A 257 11.08 -18.57 0.32
C GLU A 257 10.99 -18.15 -1.15
N VAL A 258 10.96 -16.85 -1.42
CA VAL A 258 10.91 -16.31 -2.78
C VAL A 258 12.15 -16.71 -3.58
N LEU A 259 13.34 -16.51 -3.01
CA LEU A 259 14.61 -16.73 -3.70
C LEU A 259 14.90 -18.22 -3.97
N ASP A 260 14.36 -19.14 -3.15
CA ASP A 260 14.40 -20.58 -3.40
C ASP A 260 13.74 -20.95 -4.75
N PHE A 261 12.67 -20.24 -5.13
CA PHE A 261 11.96 -20.46 -6.41
C PHE A 261 12.47 -19.52 -7.52
N PHE A 262 12.78 -18.28 -7.19
CA PHE A 262 13.12 -17.20 -8.11
C PHE A 262 14.40 -16.44 -7.67
N PRO A 263 15.59 -17.01 -7.93
CA PRO A 263 16.86 -16.41 -7.48
C PRO A 263 17.15 -15.01 -8.03
N ASP A 264 16.57 -14.66 -9.18
CA ASP A 264 16.75 -13.36 -9.84
C ASP A 264 15.63 -12.35 -9.48
N ALA A 265 14.66 -12.73 -8.64
CA ALA A 265 13.59 -11.82 -8.25
C ALA A 265 14.06 -10.84 -7.18
N HIS A 266 13.48 -9.65 -7.21
CA HIS A 266 13.65 -8.66 -6.15
C HIS A 266 12.59 -8.84 -5.08
N PHE A 267 12.94 -8.47 -3.85
CA PHE A 267 12.05 -8.59 -2.71
C PHE A 267 11.95 -7.28 -1.94
N SER A 268 10.72 -6.86 -1.65
CA SER A 268 10.39 -5.65 -0.88
C SER A 268 9.54 -6.00 0.34
N GLY A 269 9.64 -5.16 1.36
CA GLY A 269 8.66 -5.17 2.44
C GLY A 269 7.38 -4.44 2.04
N GLN A 270 6.45 -4.39 2.99
CA GLN A 270 5.17 -3.71 2.87
C GLN A 270 5.37 -2.20 2.65
N GLY A 271 4.47 -1.61 1.87
CA GLY A 271 4.34 -0.16 1.81
C GLY A 271 3.59 0.36 3.05
N SER A 272 4.28 1.07 3.95
CA SER A 272 3.64 1.78 5.07
C SER A 272 2.79 2.94 4.54
N ALA A 273 1.59 3.13 5.10
CA ALA A 273 0.89 4.41 4.95
C ALA A 273 1.69 5.49 5.69
N PHE A 274 2.22 6.48 4.98
CA PHE A 274 3.18 7.44 5.54
C PHE A 274 2.84 8.87 5.12
N TRP A 275 2.80 9.79 6.07
CA TRP A 275 2.61 11.21 5.79
C TRP A 275 3.99 11.87 5.60
N PRO A 276 4.33 12.42 4.42
CA PRO A 276 5.68 12.93 4.14
C PRO A 276 6.21 13.94 5.16
N ILE A 277 5.33 14.79 5.71
CA ILE A 277 5.70 15.82 6.68
C ILE A 277 5.62 15.29 8.12
N LEU A 278 4.56 14.55 8.46
CA LEU A 278 4.32 14.09 9.83
C LEU A 278 5.05 12.78 10.15
N GLY A 279 5.54 12.08 9.13
CA GLY A 279 5.95 10.69 9.22
C GLY A 279 4.76 9.78 9.49
N GLU A 280 4.85 9.02 10.56
CA GLU A 280 3.77 8.22 11.08
C GLU A 280 3.37 8.87 12.46
N PRO A 281 2.11 9.37 12.70
CA PRO A 281 1.66 10.13 13.92
C PRO A 281 0.77 9.37 14.97
N LEU A 282 1.18 9.22 16.29
CA LEU A 282 1.00 8.13 17.35
C LEU A 282 2.01 6.92 17.41
N GLN A 283 3.34 7.14 17.38
CA GLN A 283 4.29 6.06 16.96
C GLN A 283 4.26 4.86 17.91
N PHE A 284 3.82 5.09 19.13
CA PHE A 284 3.55 4.09 20.15
C PHE A 284 2.45 3.07 19.78
N ILE A 285 1.67 3.29 18.71
CA ILE A 285 0.62 2.37 18.22
C ILE A 285 0.93 1.84 16.82
N TYR A 286 1.39 2.67 15.89
CA TYR A 286 1.63 2.27 14.49
C TYR A 286 3.04 2.57 13.98
N GLY A 287 3.91 3.20 14.77
CA GLY A 287 5.26 3.57 14.35
C GLY A 287 6.03 2.30 13.97
N PHE A 288 6.37 2.19 12.70
CA PHE A 288 6.83 0.94 12.10
C PHE A 288 8.03 1.18 11.20
N MET A 289 8.01 2.25 10.39
CA MET A 289 8.93 2.40 9.28
C MET A 289 10.37 2.66 9.70
N GLU A 290 10.62 3.46 10.73
CA GLU A 290 11.98 3.73 11.22
C GLU A 290 12.66 2.45 11.74
N GLN A 291 12.01 1.76 12.68
CA GLN A 291 12.50 0.48 13.22
C GLN A 291 12.62 -0.59 12.14
N TYR A 292 11.65 -0.65 11.22
CA TYR A 292 11.72 -1.54 10.05
C TYR A 292 12.97 -1.26 9.20
N LEU A 293 13.27 0.01 8.92
CA LEU A 293 14.45 0.38 8.14
C LEU A 293 15.76 0.09 8.88
N GLU A 294 15.79 0.24 10.20
CA GLU A 294 16.95 -0.14 11.02
C GLU A 294 17.21 -1.65 10.97
N GLU A 295 16.16 -2.47 11.02
CA GLU A 295 16.27 -3.93 11.07
C GLU A 295 16.52 -4.57 9.70
N VAL A 296 15.83 -4.12 8.64
CA VAL A 296 15.85 -4.77 7.32
C VAL A 296 16.15 -3.85 6.14
N GLY A 297 16.42 -2.57 6.35
CA GLY A 297 16.71 -1.63 5.27
C GLY A 297 17.87 -2.07 4.37
N ASN A 298 18.88 -2.74 4.94
CA ASN A 298 20.02 -3.29 4.19
C ASN A 298 19.77 -4.67 3.55
N ARG A 299 18.57 -5.25 3.72
CA ARG A 299 18.17 -6.58 3.21
C ARG A 299 17.00 -6.53 2.23
N THR A 300 16.50 -5.34 1.91
CA THR A 300 15.43 -5.16 0.93
C THR A 300 15.99 -4.57 -0.36
N ASP A 301 15.46 -5.03 -1.49
CA ASP A 301 15.83 -4.47 -2.80
C ASP A 301 15.14 -3.11 -3.02
N ILE A 302 13.95 -2.94 -2.41
CA ILE A 302 13.11 -1.76 -2.53
C ILE A 302 12.48 -1.45 -1.18
N VAL A 303 12.56 -0.18 -0.78
CA VAL A 303 11.77 0.38 0.31
C VAL A 303 10.53 1.04 -0.29
N SER A 304 9.34 0.51 0.02
CA SER A 304 8.06 1.05 -0.43
C SER A 304 7.33 1.79 0.71
N TRP A 305 6.52 2.76 0.34
CA TRP A 305 5.57 3.47 1.20
C TRP A 305 4.43 4.03 0.36
N HIS A 306 3.31 4.34 1.00
CA HIS A 306 2.12 4.90 0.37
C HIS A 306 1.84 6.30 0.87
N TYR A 307 1.36 7.13 -0.05
CA TYR A 307 0.94 8.51 0.19
C TYR A 307 -0.38 8.78 -0.51
N TYR A 308 -1.29 9.45 0.19
CA TYR A 308 -2.63 9.82 -0.27
C TYR A 308 -2.91 11.30 0.03
#